data_AF-A0A0P7TRP6-F1
#
_entry.id   AF-A0A0P7TRP6-F1
#
_cell.length_a   1.000
_cell.length_b   1.000
_cell.length_c   1.000
_cell.angle_alpha   90.00
_cell.angle_beta   90.00
_cell.angle_gamma   90.00
#
_symmetry.space_group_name_H-M   'P 1'
#
loop_
_entity.id
_entity.type
_entity.pdbx_description
1 polymer ?
#
loop_
_entity_poly.entity_id
_entity_poly.type
_entity_poly.pdbx_seq_one_letter_code
_entity_poly.pdbx_strand_id
1 'polypeptide(L)'
;MLLVADESMVRFHGEQLRSYLLTLVAMASRLYRHPSVRNSISLSVAKVLVLPEGQQDLNVTSNAALMLRTFCQWQQQHNPASDRNPEHYDTAMLFTRQ
;
A
#
# COMPACT_ATOMS: atom_id res chain seq x y z
N MET A 1 -0.44 -8.14 -2.28
CA MET A 1 -0.35 -6.66 -2.23
C MET A 1 0.24 -6.20 -0.89
N LEU A 2 1.13 -5.19 -0.91
CA LEU A 2 1.59 -4.45 0.27
C LEU A 2 0.81 -3.12 0.37
N LEU A 3 0.27 -2.82 1.55
CA LEU A 3 -0.31 -1.51 1.86
C LEU A 3 0.64 -0.75 2.79
N VAL A 4 1.01 0.48 2.44
CA VAL A 4 1.88 1.35 3.24
C VAL A 4 1.11 2.61 3.58
N ALA A 5 1.06 2.99 4.85
CA ALA A 5 0.49 4.26 5.29
C ALA A 5 1.56 5.08 6.00
N ASP A 6 1.65 6.36 5.63
CA ASP A 6 2.58 7.30 6.23
C ASP A 6 2.07 7.90 7.56
N GLU A 7 2.91 8.72 8.19
CA GLU A 7 2.60 9.42 9.43
C GLU A 7 1.33 10.30 9.34
N SER A 8 1.08 10.91 8.18
CA SER A 8 -0.11 11.76 7.99
C SER A 8 -1.41 10.95 8.08
N MET A 9 -1.41 9.71 7.58
CA MET A 9 -2.51 8.77 7.73
C MET A 9 -2.68 8.31 9.18
N VAL A 10 -1.58 8.07 9.90
CA VAL A 10 -1.60 7.69 11.33
C VAL A 10 -2.22 8.79 12.17
N ARG A 11 -1.74 10.03 12.02
CA ARG A 11 -2.27 11.18 12.79
C ARG A 11 -3.76 11.40 12.56
N PHE A 12 -4.24 11.15 11.34
CA PHE A 12 -5.64 11.39 11.00
C PHE A 12 -6.58 10.25 11.44
N HIS A 13 -6.20 9.00 11.21
CA HIS A 13 -7.08 7.85 11.45
C HIS A 13 -6.84 7.14 12.79
N GLY A 14 -5.70 7.36 13.44
CA GLY A 14 -5.33 6.76 14.72
C GLY A 14 -5.43 5.23 14.71
N GLU A 15 -6.02 4.67 15.77
CA GLU A 15 -6.21 3.23 15.94
C GLU A 15 -7.04 2.57 14.82
N GLN A 16 -7.88 3.34 14.14
CA GLN A 16 -8.76 2.84 13.08
C GLN A 16 -8.08 2.74 11.72
N LEU A 17 -6.84 3.22 11.57
CA LEU A 17 -6.12 3.26 10.30
C LEU A 17 -6.11 1.89 9.59
N ARG A 18 -5.79 0.81 10.31
CA ARG A 18 -5.71 -0.52 9.70
C ARG A 18 -7.07 -0.98 9.14
N SER A 19 -8.14 -0.82 9.91
CA SER A 19 -9.51 -1.15 9.48
C SER A 19 -9.94 -0.29 8.30
N TYR A 20 -9.56 1.00 8.30
CA TYR A 20 -9.82 1.92 7.20
C TYR A 20 -9.16 1.45 5.90
N LEU A 21 -7.86 1.14 5.92
CA LEU A 21 -7.14 0.64 4.74
C LEU A 21 -7.73 -0.67 4.20
N LEU A 22 -8.06 -1.61 5.10
CA LEU A 22 -8.68 -2.87 4.71
C LEU A 22 -10.07 -2.66 4.10
N THR A 23 -10.83 -1.67 4.58
CA THR A 23 -12.13 -1.30 4.01
C THR A 23 -11.98 -0.76 2.59
N LEU A 24 -10.99 0.11 2.34
CA LEU A 24 -10.69 0.61 0.99
C LEU A 24 -10.36 -0.52 0.03
N VAL A 25 -9.49 -1.45 0.43
CA VAL A 25 -9.12 -2.59 -0.41
C VAL A 25 -10.28 -3.56 -0.59
N ALA A 26 -11.12 -3.76 0.42
CA ALA A 26 -12.33 -4.57 0.27
C ALA A 26 -13.30 -3.98 -0.76
N MET A 27 -13.49 -2.65 -0.76
CA MET A 27 -14.29 -1.95 -1.78
C MET A 27 -13.66 -2.10 -3.17
N ALA A 28 -12.36 -1.86 -3.31
CA ALA A 28 -11.66 -2.08 -4.57
C ALA A 28 -11.78 -3.53 -5.06
N SER A 29 -11.63 -4.52 -4.17
CA SER A 29 -11.76 -5.94 -4.48
C SER A 29 -13.15 -6.28 -5.03
N ARG A 30 -14.21 -5.66 -4.49
CA ARG A 30 -15.57 -5.80 -5.02
C ARG A 30 -15.71 -5.21 -6.43
N LEU A 31 -15.07 -4.07 -6.70
CA LEU A 31 -15.08 -3.46 -8.04
C LEU A 31 -14.33 -4.34 -9.06
N TYR A 32 -13.16 -4.87 -8.70
CA TYR A 32 -12.37 -5.74 -9.60
C TYR A 32 -13.03 -7.10 -9.86
N ARG A 33 -13.89 -7.56 -8.95
CA ARG A 33 -14.72 -8.77 -9.15
C ARG A 33 -15.98 -8.52 -9.98
N HIS A 34 -16.27 -7.28 -10.37
CA HIS A 34 -17.48 -6.98 -11.12
C HIS A 34 -17.43 -7.58 -12.53
N PRO A 35 -18.51 -8.21 -13.04
CA PRO A 35 -18.50 -8.90 -14.33
C PRO A 35 -18.13 -8.02 -15.54
N SER A 36 -18.31 -6.70 -15.44
CA SER A 36 -17.92 -5.76 -16.51
C SER A 36 -16.43 -5.77 -16.82
N VAL A 37 -15.58 -6.20 -15.88
CA VAL A 37 -14.12 -6.32 -16.07
C VAL A 37 -13.78 -7.49 -17.00
N ARG A 38 -14.72 -8.43 -17.19
CA ARG A 38 -14.61 -9.62 -18.07
C ARG A 38 -13.39 -10.52 -17.79
N ASN A 39 -12.73 -10.30 -16.66
CA ASN A 39 -11.58 -11.07 -16.21
C ASN A 39 -11.73 -11.33 -14.72
N SER A 40 -11.29 -12.51 -14.28
CA SER A 40 -11.29 -12.85 -12.85
C SER A 40 -10.07 -12.24 -12.18
N ILE A 41 -10.27 -11.14 -11.45
CA ILE A 41 -9.21 -10.46 -10.70
C ILE A 41 -9.55 -10.56 -9.21
N SER A 42 -8.61 -11.09 -8.41
CA SER A 42 -8.74 -11.13 -6.96
C SER A 42 -7.64 -10.30 -6.32
N LEU A 43 -8.04 -9.30 -5.52
CA LEU A 43 -7.12 -8.53 -4.71
C LEU A 43 -6.92 -9.19 -3.34
N SER A 44 -5.65 -9.42 -2.97
CA SER A 44 -5.26 -10.04 -1.70
C SER A 44 -4.17 -9.21 -1.01
N VAL A 45 -4.40 -8.86 0.25
CA VAL A 45 -3.44 -8.12 1.09
C VAL A 45 -2.50 -9.12 1.75
N ALA A 46 -1.21 -9.04 1.42
CA ALA A 46 -0.17 -9.86 2.04
C ALA A 46 0.35 -9.17 3.31
N LYS A 47 0.54 -7.84 3.24
CA LYS A 47 1.15 -7.06 4.31
C LYS A 47 0.56 -5.67 4.43
N VAL A 48 0.45 -5.18 5.65
CA VAL A 48 0.09 -3.80 5.98
C VAL A 48 1.24 -3.23 6.80
N LEU A 49 1.85 -2.16 6.32
CA LEU A 49 2.92 -1.44 6.99
C LEU A 49 2.45 -0.03 7.34
N VAL A 50 2.62 0.34 8.60
CA VAL A 50 2.38 1.69 9.07
C VAL A 50 3.75 2.29 9.39
N LEU A 51 4.13 3.34 8.68
CA LEU A 51 5.42 3.99 8.89
C LEU A 51 5.38 4.78 10.21
N PRO A 52 6.28 4.50 11.16
CA PRO A 52 6.42 5.27 12.38
C PRO A 52 6.84 6.72 12.07
N GLU A 53 6.44 7.61 12.97
CA GLU A 53 6.75 9.03 12.94
C GLU A 53 8.27 9.25 12.90
N GLY A 54 8.74 10.04 11.93
CA GLY A 54 10.16 10.34 11.74
C GLY A 54 11.03 9.26 11.06
N GLN A 55 10.46 8.18 10.50
CA GLN A 55 11.26 7.23 9.71
C GLN A 55 11.73 7.85 8.38
N GLN A 56 13.04 7.94 8.20
CA GLN A 56 13.69 8.65 7.09
C GLN A 56 13.72 7.87 5.76
N ASP A 57 13.34 6.59 5.75
CA ASP A 57 13.56 5.71 4.59
C ASP A 57 12.64 6.01 3.39
N LEU A 58 11.50 6.68 3.62
CA LEU A 58 10.56 7.05 2.56
C LEU A 58 10.25 8.55 2.62
N ASN A 59 10.86 9.32 1.72
CA ASN A 59 10.62 10.77 1.63
C ASN A 59 9.28 11.07 0.93
N VAL A 60 8.24 11.30 1.72
CA VAL A 60 6.92 11.74 1.25
C VAL A 60 6.95 13.26 1.03
N THR A 61 6.75 13.69 -0.22
CA THR A 61 6.82 15.11 -0.63
C THR A 61 5.61 15.51 -1.46
N SER A 62 5.29 16.79 -1.54
CA SER A 62 4.21 17.31 -2.41
C SER A 62 4.44 17.05 -3.92
N ASN A 63 5.67 16.73 -4.33
CA ASN A 63 5.96 16.31 -5.70
C ASN A 63 5.63 14.82 -5.88
N ALA A 64 4.43 14.54 -6.40
CA ALA A 64 3.94 13.17 -6.61
C ALA A 64 4.85 12.32 -7.52
N ALA A 65 5.49 12.92 -8.54
CA ALA A 65 6.38 12.19 -9.44
C ALA A 65 7.67 11.76 -8.73
N LEU A 66 8.23 12.63 -7.89
CA LEU A 66 9.39 12.31 -7.06
C LEU A 66 9.01 11.24 -6.02
N MET A 67 7.89 11.42 -5.33
CA MET A 67 7.38 10.48 -4.33
C MET A 67 7.15 9.08 -4.93
N LEU A 68 6.57 8.99 -6.13
CA LEU A 68 6.36 7.70 -6.79
C LEU A 68 7.68 6.99 -7.08
N ARG A 69 8.70 7.73 -7.57
CA ARG A 69 10.02 7.16 -7.85
C ARG A 69 10.71 6.65 -6.59
N THR A 70 10.69 7.43 -5.51
CA THR A 70 11.30 7.03 -4.24
C THR A 70 10.56 5.84 -3.62
N PHE A 71 9.22 5.84 -3.66
CA PHE A 71 8.41 4.72 -3.19
C PHE A 71 8.66 3.43 -3.98
N CYS A 72 8.78 3.52 -5.31
CA CYS A 72 9.09 2.36 -6.15
C CYS A 72 10.46 1.75 -5.83
N GLN A 73 11.47 2.58 -5.55
CA GLN A 73 12.80 2.10 -5.13
C GLN A 73 12.73 1.45 -3.74
N TRP A 74 12.09 2.12 -2.79
CA TRP A 74 11.94 1.64 -1.42
C TRP A 74 11.18 0.29 -1.38
N GLN A 75 10.05 0.17 -2.09
CA GLN A 75 9.27 -1.06 -2.07
C GLN A 75 10.04 -2.24 -2.70
N GLN A 76 10.85 -1.99 -3.73
CA GLN A 76 11.64 -3.04 -4.36
C GLN A 76 12.72 -3.59 -3.42
N GLN A 77 13.36 -2.71 -2.63
CA GLN A 77 14.38 -3.11 -1.65
C GLN A 77 13.81 -3.98 -0.52
N HIS A 78 12.51 -3.84 -0.23
CA HIS A 78 11.82 -4.57 0.85
C HIS A 78 11.02 -5.79 0.35
N ASN A 79 11.01 -6.06 -0.98
CA ASN A 79 10.26 -7.16 -1.56
C ASN A 79 11.18 -8.38 -1.80
N PRO A 80 10.92 -9.54 -1.17
CA PRO A 80 11.64 -10.77 -1.49
C PRO A 80 11.62 -11.09 -2.99
N ALA A 81 12.74 -11.51 -3.56
CA ALA A 81 12.85 -11.72 -5.01
C ALA A 81 12.05 -12.92 -5.54
N SER A 82 11.67 -13.88 -4.68
CA SER A 82 10.95 -15.08 -5.09
C SER A 82 9.47 -14.96 -4.76
N ASP A 83 8.63 -15.14 -5.79
CA ASP A 83 7.15 -15.19 -5.67
C ASP A 83 6.67 -16.35 -4.78
N ARG A 84 7.54 -17.30 -4.45
CA ARG A 84 7.23 -18.40 -3.51
C ARG A 84 7.35 -17.97 -2.04
N ASN A 85 7.98 -16.83 -1.78
CA ASN A 85 8.11 -16.32 -0.43
C ASN A 85 6.74 -15.76 0.03
N PRO A 86 6.20 -16.16 1.20
CA PRO A 86 4.91 -15.65 1.68
C PRO A 86 4.89 -14.14 1.93
N GLU A 87 6.05 -13.52 2.14
CA GLU A 87 6.19 -12.06 2.29
C GLU A 87 6.33 -11.32 0.96
N HIS A 88 6.42 -12.03 -0.18
CA HIS A 88 6.44 -11.41 -1.51
C HIS A 88 5.10 -10.75 -1.82
N TYR A 89 5.15 -9.60 -2.49
CA TYR A 89 3.96 -8.90 -2.98
C TYR A 89 4.11 -8.47 -4.45
N ASP A 90 3.05 -8.67 -5.23
CA ASP A 90 3.03 -8.30 -6.66
C ASP A 90 2.93 -6.77 -6.88
N THR A 91 2.31 -6.07 -5.93
CA THR A 91 2.07 -4.63 -6.01
C THR A 91 2.08 -4.01 -4.62
N ALA A 92 2.53 -2.76 -4.53
CA ALA A 92 2.58 -1.96 -3.32
C ALA A 92 1.79 -0.65 -3.51
N MET A 93 1.04 -0.24 -2.49
CA MET A 93 0.24 0.99 -2.50
C MET A 93 0.60 1.86 -1.30
N LEU A 94 0.97 3.13 -1.56
CA LEU A 94 1.22 4.13 -0.54
C LEU A 94 -0.04 4.99 -0.33
N PHE A 95 -0.43 5.17 0.93
CA PHE A 95 -1.48 6.07 1.38
C PHE A 95 -0.85 7.23 2.14
N THR A 96 -1.17 8.45 1.71
CA THR A 96 -0.69 9.71 2.30
C THR A 96 -1.78 10.78 2.24
N ARG A 97 -1.70 11.77 3.13
CA ARG A 97 -2.57 12.95 3.22
C ARG A 97 -1.80 14.27 3.08
N GLN A 98 -0.62 14.26 2.48
CA GLN A 98 0.06 15.50 2.05
C GLN A 98 -0.72 16.25 0.98
#